data_AF-A0A8S4Q9W3-F1
#
_entry.id   AF-A0A8S4Q9W3-F1
#
_cell.length_a   1.000
_cell.length_b   1.000
_cell.length_c   1.000
_cell.angle_alpha   90.00
_cell.angle_beta   90.00
_cell.angle_gamma   90.00
#
_symmetry.space_group_name_H-M   'P 1'
#
loop_
_entity.id
_entity.type
_entity.pdbx_description
1 polymer ?
#
loop_
_entity_poly.entity_id
_entity_poly.type
_entity_poly.pdbx_seq_one_letter_code
_entity_poly.pdbx_strand_id
1 'polypeptide(L)'
;CTLQSTPGSLHSSWANSHLNHHDTLRATVKARLMTGTYILQSNRAALNQYRVDPTSQLCLISSETPAHFVTNCPALSKTRAKHLQTLEHIIPSPLFIAITQDNDTLTHITIDPTYTISTPRYPSQ
;
A
#
# COMPACT_ATOMS: atom_id res chain seq x y z
N CYS A 1 -19.77 -12.10 12.90
CA CYS A 1 -19.85 -10.88 13.72
C CYS A 1 -19.81 -9.65 12.83
N THR A 2 -20.96 -9.19 12.38
CA THR A 2 -21.13 -7.94 11.64
C THR A 2 -21.49 -6.87 12.66
N LEU A 3 -20.49 -6.07 13.07
CA LEU A 3 -20.73 -4.89 13.90
C LEU A 3 -21.40 -3.84 13.02
N GLN A 4 -22.72 -3.70 13.14
CA GLN A 4 -23.45 -2.60 12.52
C GLN A 4 -23.09 -1.30 13.25
N SER A 5 -22.23 -0.49 12.64
CA SER A 5 -21.93 0.87 13.11
C SER A 5 -23.09 1.79 12.79
N THR A 6 -23.76 2.33 13.81
CA THR A 6 -24.82 3.33 13.67
C THR A 6 -24.22 4.67 13.19
N PRO A 7 -24.83 5.33 12.19
CA PRO A 7 -24.38 6.64 11.74
C PRO A 7 -24.45 7.66 12.88
N GLY A 8 -23.33 8.32 13.18
CA GLY A 8 -23.18 9.27 14.29
C GLY A 8 -22.59 8.67 15.58
N SER A 9 -22.51 7.34 15.70
CA SER A 9 -21.79 6.71 16.81
C SER A 9 -20.29 6.67 16.52
N LEU A 10 -19.48 7.08 17.50
CA LEU A 10 -18.03 6.84 17.47
C LEU A 10 -17.78 5.35 17.29
N HIS A 11 -16.95 5.00 16.30
CA HIS A 11 -16.57 3.60 16.07
C HIS A 11 -15.81 3.09 17.29
N SER A 12 -16.02 1.83 17.70
CA SER A 12 -15.39 1.28 18.92
C SER A 12 -13.86 1.35 18.92
N SER A 13 -13.24 1.38 17.73
CA SER A 13 -11.80 1.62 17.59
C SER A 13 -11.34 3.03 18.02
N TRP A 14 -12.26 3.99 18.11
CA TRP A 14 -11.99 5.36 18.56
C TRP A 14 -12.11 5.48 20.09
N ALA A 15 -12.99 4.71 20.72
CA ALA A 15 -13.14 4.71 22.17
C ALA A 15 -11.84 4.35 22.91
N ASN A 16 -11.00 3.51 22.30
CA ASN A 16 -9.71 3.08 22.85
C ASN A 16 -8.50 3.77 22.15
N SER A 17 -8.74 4.77 21.30
CA SER A 17 -7.67 5.41 20.51
C SER A 17 -6.58 6.05 21.35
N HIS A 18 -6.93 6.54 22.55
CA HIS A 18 -5.99 7.13 23.50
C HIS A 18 -5.06 6.10 24.18
N LEU A 19 -5.42 4.81 24.16
CA LEU A 19 -4.64 3.76 24.81
C LEU A 19 -3.47 3.28 23.95
N ASN A 20 -3.49 3.52 22.64
CA ASN A 20 -2.44 3.07 21.74
C ASN A 20 -2.13 4.12 20.67
N HIS A 21 -1.07 4.90 20.90
CA HIS A 21 -0.56 5.91 19.97
C HIS A 21 -0.36 5.34 18.56
N HIS A 22 0.10 4.09 18.44
CA HIS A 22 0.30 3.44 17.16
C HIS A 22 -0.99 3.18 16.39
N ASP A 23 -2.09 2.85 17.08
CA ASP A 23 -3.37 2.63 16.42
C ASP A 23 -3.97 3.94 15.91
N THR A 24 -3.78 5.04 16.65
CA THR A 24 -4.16 6.39 16.21
C THR A 24 -3.36 6.82 14.98
N LEU A 25 -2.05 6.58 14.96
CA LEU A 25 -1.21 6.84 13.79
C LEU A 25 -1.67 6.02 12.58
N ARG A 26 -1.91 4.71 12.76
CA ARG A 26 -2.40 3.83 11.69
C ARG A 26 -3.77 4.26 11.16
N ALA A 27 -4.69 4.64 12.03
CA ALA A 27 -6.01 5.15 11.64
C ALA A 27 -5.87 6.45 10.83
N THR A 28 -4.98 7.34 11.25
CA THR A 28 -4.68 8.60 10.55
C THR A 28 -4.09 8.36 9.16
N VAL A 29 -3.12 7.45 9.05
CA VAL A 29 -2.54 7.07 7.75
C VAL A 29 -3.61 6.48 6.83
N LYS A 30 -4.45 5.58 7.34
CA LYS A 30 -5.56 5.00 6.57
C LYS A 30 -6.54 6.07 6.07
N ALA A 31 -6.93 7.01 6.93
CA ALA A 31 -7.81 8.10 6.54
C ALA A 31 -7.18 8.94 5.41
N ARG A 32 -5.90 9.30 5.54
CA ARG A 32 -5.16 10.05 4.51
C ARG A 32 -5.06 9.29 3.18
N LEU A 33 -4.86 7.98 3.24
CA LEU A 33 -4.84 7.12 2.05
C LEU A 33 -6.19 7.13 1.35
N MET A 34 -7.29 6.99 2.10
CA MET A 34 -8.65 7.05 1.55
C MET A 34 -8.98 8.40 0.91
N THR A 35 -8.46 9.50 1.46
CA THR A 35 -8.66 10.85 0.91
C THR A 35 -7.63 11.24 -0.15
N GLY A 36 -6.66 10.38 -0.49
CA GLY A 36 -5.59 10.70 -1.44
C GLY A 36 -4.62 11.79 -0.97
N THR A 37 -4.54 12.05 0.34
CA THR A 37 -3.69 13.09 0.95
C THR A 37 -2.48 12.51 1.68
N TYR A 38 -2.25 11.20 1.57
CA TYR A 38 -1.09 10.55 2.18
C TYR A 38 0.17 10.79 1.36
N ILE A 39 1.19 11.35 2.00
CA ILE A 39 2.54 11.53 1.44
C ILE A 39 3.47 10.56 2.17
N LEU A 40 4.13 9.67 1.42
CA LEU A 40 5.10 8.69 1.95
C LEU A 40 6.19 9.39 2.77
N GLN A 41 6.69 8.72 3.83
CA GLN A 41 7.77 9.30 4.63
C GLN A 41 9.04 9.54 3.81
N SER A 42 9.37 8.70 2.82
CA SER A 42 10.49 8.96 1.91
C SER A 42 10.36 10.29 1.18
N ASN A 43 9.16 10.61 0.71
CA ASN A 43 8.89 11.86 -0.02
C ASN A 43 8.89 13.05 0.94
N ARG A 44 8.35 12.88 2.16
CA ARG A 44 8.45 13.91 3.21
C ARG A 44 9.88 14.20 3.58
N ALA A 45 10.73 13.18 3.71
CA ALA A 45 12.15 13.36 4.02
C ALA A 45 12.89 14.10 2.90
N ALA A 46 12.52 13.87 1.64
CA ALA A 46 13.10 14.58 0.49
C ALA A 46 12.66 16.06 0.40
N LEU A 47 11.44 16.39 0.81
CA LEU A 47 10.85 17.73 0.66
C LEU A 47 11.03 18.64 1.89
N ASN A 48 11.34 18.09 3.05
CA ASN A 48 11.48 18.87 4.28
C ASN A 48 12.94 19.28 4.52
N GLN A 49 13.12 20.52 5.00
CA GLN A 49 14.43 21.02 5.44
C GLN A 49 14.87 20.39 6.78
N TYR A 50 13.92 19.81 7.53
CA TYR A 50 14.16 19.17 8.80
C TYR A 50 14.32 17.66 8.65
N ARG A 51 15.03 17.04 9.60
CA ARG A 51 15.20 15.59 9.66
C ARG A 51 13.84 14.92 9.91
N VAL A 52 13.33 14.23 8.89
CA VAL A 52 12.14 13.36 8.98
C VAL A 52 12.62 11.91 9.16
N ASP A 53 11.99 11.18 10.08
CA ASP A 53 12.19 9.74 10.20
C ASP A 53 11.54 9.03 9.00
N PRO A 54 12.31 8.32 8.16
CA PRO A 54 11.76 7.66 6.99
C PRO A 54 10.97 6.39 7.33
N THR A 55 10.92 5.95 8.60
CA THR A 55 10.26 4.70 9.02
C THR A 55 8.76 4.69 8.72
N SER A 56 8.23 3.57 8.19
CA SER A 56 6.80 3.46 7.87
C SER A 56 5.92 3.53 9.11
N GLN A 57 4.94 4.43 9.07
CA GLN A 57 3.96 4.62 10.14
C GLN A 57 2.93 3.47 10.23
N LEU A 58 2.94 2.56 9.24
CA LEU A 58 2.06 1.39 9.22
C LEU A 58 2.69 0.20 9.94
N CYS A 59 3.91 -0.17 9.56
CA CYS A 59 4.57 -1.37 10.07
C CYS A 59 5.64 -1.10 11.13
N LEU A 60 6.24 0.09 11.12
CA LEU A 60 7.32 0.51 12.03
C LEU A 60 8.59 -0.37 11.97
N ILE A 61 8.78 -1.12 10.88
CA ILE A 61 9.88 -2.08 10.73
C ILE A 61 10.97 -1.54 9.80
N SER A 62 10.59 -0.85 8.73
CA SER A 62 11.53 -0.38 7.70
C SER A 62 11.16 1.00 7.17
N SER A 63 12.09 1.60 6.43
CA SER A 63 11.88 2.83 5.68
C SER A 63 10.68 2.71 4.72
N GLU A 64 9.86 3.74 4.67
CA GLU A 64 8.67 3.83 3.83
C GLU A 64 9.03 4.36 2.45
N THR A 65 9.56 3.47 1.62
CA THR A 65 9.72 3.69 0.18
C THR A 65 8.43 3.31 -0.57
N PRO A 66 8.23 3.75 -1.83
CA PRO A 66 7.13 3.28 -2.67
C PRO A 66 7.07 1.75 -2.76
N ALA A 67 8.21 1.09 -3.00
CA ALA A 67 8.31 -0.36 -3.02
C ALA A 67 7.91 -1.00 -1.67
N HIS A 68 8.39 -0.44 -0.55
CA HIS A 68 7.95 -0.93 0.75
C HIS A 68 6.43 -0.80 0.92
N PHE A 69 5.89 0.37 0.63
CA PHE A 69 4.48 0.67 0.81
C PHE A 69 3.59 -0.24 -0.04
N VAL A 70 3.93 -0.43 -1.32
CA VAL A 70 3.12 -1.23 -2.25
C VAL A 70 3.31 -2.73 -2.00
N THR A 71 4.55 -3.22 -2.00
CA THR A 71 4.82 -4.67 -2.13
C THR A 71 5.27 -5.34 -0.84
N ASN A 72 5.97 -4.65 0.06
CA ASN A 72 6.63 -5.30 1.20
C ASN A 72 5.99 -5.03 2.57
N CYS A 73 5.14 -4.01 2.70
CA CYS A 73 4.62 -3.60 4.01
C CYS A 73 3.76 -4.73 4.62
N PRO A 74 4.13 -5.29 5.79
CA PRO A 74 3.39 -6.40 6.39
C PRO A 74 2.02 -5.97 6.90
N ALA A 75 1.87 -4.69 7.29
CA ALA A 75 0.59 -4.12 7.69
C ALA A 75 -0.44 -4.09 6.53
N LEU A 76 0.03 -4.12 5.28
CA LEU A 76 -0.78 -4.14 4.07
C LEU A 76 -0.89 -5.52 3.42
N SER A 77 -0.25 -6.55 3.98
CA SER A 77 -0.20 -7.92 3.43
C SER A 77 -1.59 -8.49 3.12
N LYS A 78 -2.55 -8.34 4.03
CA LYS A 78 -3.93 -8.83 3.85
C LYS A 78 -4.65 -8.10 2.72
N THR A 79 -4.49 -6.78 2.61
CA THR A 79 -5.09 -5.99 1.54
C THR A 79 -4.45 -6.34 0.20
N ARG A 80 -3.11 -6.42 0.16
CA ARG A 80 -2.35 -6.82 -1.02
C ARG A 80 -2.73 -8.22 -1.49
N ALA A 81 -2.86 -9.19 -0.60
CA ALA A 81 -3.27 -10.56 -0.95
C ALA A 81 -4.62 -10.61 -1.67
N LYS A 82 -5.60 -9.79 -1.26
CA LYS A 82 -6.89 -9.68 -1.95
C LYS A 82 -6.73 -9.19 -3.39
N HIS A 83 -5.93 -8.14 -3.59
CA HIS A 83 -5.68 -7.60 -4.92
C HIS A 83 -4.84 -8.54 -5.80
N LEU A 84 -3.84 -9.20 -5.22
CA LEU A 84 -3.03 -10.20 -5.93
C LEU A 84 -3.89 -11.39 -6.38
N GLN A 85 -4.83 -11.85 -5.56
CA GLN A 85 -5.80 -12.87 -5.99
C GLN A 85 -6.65 -12.39 -7.17
N THR A 86 -7.13 -11.14 -7.16
CA THR A 86 -7.84 -10.59 -8.32
C THR A 86 -6.96 -10.54 -9.57
N LEU A 87 -5.70 -10.12 -9.44
CA LEU A 87 -4.75 -10.06 -10.55
C LEU A 87 -4.44 -11.43 -11.15
N GLU A 88 -4.32 -12.47 -10.32
CA GLU A 88 -4.10 -13.85 -10.76
C GLU A 88 -5.20 -14.36 -11.70
N HIS A 89 -6.44 -13.88 -11.55
CA HIS A 89 -7.55 -14.27 -12.42
C HIS A 89 -7.57 -13.51 -13.76
N ILE A 90 -6.89 -12.37 -13.84
CA ILE A 90 -6.88 -11.49 -15.02
C ILE A 90 -5.63 -11.76 -15.87
N ILE A 91 -4.51 -12.07 -15.23
CA ILE A 91 -3.20 -12.20 -15.87
C ILE A 91 -2.85 -13.68 -16.04
N PRO A 92 -2.38 -14.12 -17.22
CA PRO A 92 -1.89 -15.49 -17.42
C PRO A 92 -0.80 -15.86 -16.39
N SER A 93 -0.88 -17.07 -15.82
CA SER A 93 -0.03 -17.52 -14.70
C SER A 93 1.48 -17.28 -14.88
N PRO A 94 2.10 -17.49 -16.07
CA PRO A 94 3.53 -17.23 -16.27
C PRO A 94 3.90 -15.75 -16.07
N LEU A 95 3.04 -14.83 -16.51
CA LEU A 95 3.24 -13.39 -16.35
C LEU A 95 2.99 -12.96 -14.90
N PHE A 96 1.99 -13.55 -14.24
CA PHE A 96 1.70 -13.26 -12.83
C PHE A 96 2.88 -13.61 -11.91
N ILE A 97 3.52 -14.76 -12.13
CA ILE A 97 4.71 -15.17 -11.36
C ILE A 97 5.88 -14.20 -11.60
N ALA A 98 6.13 -13.83 -12.86
CA ALA A 98 7.20 -12.88 -13.18
C ALA A 98 6.98 -11.51 -12.52
N ILE A 99 5.75 -10.99 -12.55
CA ILE A 99 5.38 -9.70 -11.94
C ILE A 99 5.50 -9.75 -10.41
N THR A 100 5.11 -10.85 -9.78
CA THR A 100 5.13 -10.96 -8.31
C THR A 100 6.51 -11.23 -7.72
N GLN A 101 7.45 -11.74 -8.51
CA GLN A 101 8.85 -11.92 -8.12
C GLN A 101 9.68 -10.64 -8.26
N ASP A 102 9.28 -9.73 -9.15
CA ASP A 102 9.95 -8.44 -9.37
C ASP A 102 9.17 -7.30 -8.68
N ASN A 103 9.64 -6.90 -7.51
CA ASN A 103 9.06 -5.81 -6.72
C ASN A 103 9.05 -4.47 -7.45
N ASP A 104 10.03 -4.19 -8.32
CA ASP A 104 10.11 -2.93 -9.03
C ASP A 104 9.05 -2.90 -10.14
N THR A 105 8.97 -3.99 -10.92
CA THR A 105 7.91 -4.16 -11.93
C THR A 105 6.51 -4.10 -11.30
N LEU A 106 6.28 -4.77 -10.17
CA LEU A 106 5.00 -4.72 -9.46
C LEU A 106 4.67 -3.31 -8.96
N THR A 107 5.67 -2.56 -8.48
CA THR A 107 5.49 -1.18 -8.04
C THR A 107 5.11 -0.27 -9.22
N HIS A 108 5.76 -0.42 -10.37
CA HIS A 108 5.45 0.33 -11.59
C HIS A 108 4.03 0.06 -12.10
N ILE A 109 3.61 -1.20 -12.19
CA ILE A 109 2.26 -1.58 -12.63
C ILE A 109 1.18 -1.03 -11.68
N THR A 110 1.48 -0.96 -10.38
CA THR A 110 0.51 -0.51 -9.37
C THR A 110 0.37 1.01 -9.33
N ILE A 111 1.44 1.76 -9.60
CA ILE A 111 1.46 3.23 -9.50
C ILE A 111 1.07 3.90 -10.82
N ASP A 112 1.39 3.29 -11.96
CA ASP A 112 1.10 3.84 -13.28
C ASP A 112 0.12 2.95 -14.07
N PRO A 113 -1.19 3.26 -14.08
CA PRO A 113 -2.16 2.52 -14.86
C PRO A 113 -2.03 2.77 -16.38
N THR A 114 -1.20 3.73 -16.81
CA THR A 114 -0.92 4.00 -18.23
C THR A 114 0.25 3.17 -18.76
N TYR A 115 0.91 2.38 -17.90
CA TYR A 115 1.92 1.42 -18.31
C TYR A 115 1.26 0.24 -19.05
N THR A 116 0.86 0.47 -20.30
CA THR A 116 0.58 -0.61 -21.24
C THR A 116 1.85 -1.43 -21.38
N ILE A 117 1.83 -2.65 -20.85
CA ILE A 117 2.86 -3.66 -21.07
C ILE A 117 3.04 -3.74 -22.58
N SER A 118 4.13 -3.18 -23.07
CA SER A 118 4.50 -3.26 -24.46
C SER A 118 4.83 -4.72 -24.70
N THR A 119 3.87 -5.48 -25.23
CA THR A 119 4.07 -6.89 -25.54
C THR A 119 5.34 -6.99 -26.38
N PRO A 120 6.34 -7.79 -25.97
CA PRO A 120 7.52 -8.00 -26.80
C PRO A 120 7.02 -8.54 -28.14
N ARG A 121 7.24 -7.77 -29.22
CA ARG A 121 7.02 -8.26 -30.58
C ARG A 121 8.03 -9.37 -30.80
N TYR A 122 7.61 -10.62 -30.62
CA TYR A 122 8.36 -11.73 -31.15
C TYR A 122 8.46 -11.54 -32.66
N PRO A 123 9.67 -11.52 -33.25
CA PRO A 123 9.80 -11.50 -34.69
C PRO A 123 9.18 -12.78 -35.24
N SER A 124 8.19 -12.61 -36.12
CA SER A 124 7.66 -13.70 -36.94
C SER A 124 8.82 -14.32 -37.70
N GLN A 125 9.04 -15.63 -37.54
CA GLN A 125 9.92 -16.39 -38.42
C GLN A 125 9.33 -16.48 -39.82
#